data_AF-A0A1Q3DGB9-F1
#
_entry.id   AF-A0A1Q3DGB9-F1
#
_cell.length_a   1.000
_cell.length_b   1.000
_cell.length_c   1.000
_cell.angle_alpha   90.00
_cell.angle_beta   90.00
_cell.angle_gamma   90.00
#
_symmetry.space_group_name_H-M   'P 1'
#
loop_
_entity.id
_entity.type
_entity.pdbx_description
1 polymer ?
#
loop_
_entity_poly.entity_id
_entity_poly.type
_entity_poly.pdbx_seq_one_letter_code
_entity_poly.pdbx_strand_id
1 'polypeptide(L)'
;MTIFLQSIDYQLWHIIVNGPRMPTRTIEGVVSPKPENEYNDNDFRMLQLNSKAKHVLFCAVGPNEFNRISSSKISMLVHEYELFVMHNDESISDMFTRFTIIINSLKNLGKSYSNHELVRKILRCLPKSWTPK
;
A
#
# COMPACT_ATOMS: atom_id res chain seq x y z
N MET A 1 -21.43 12.57 -3.96
CA MET A 1 -20.34 11.91 -4.72
C MET A 1 -20.70 10.49 -5.16
N THR A 2 -21.33 9.68 -4.31
CA THR A 2 -21.75 8.29 -4.62
C THR A 2 -22.62 8.16 -5.88
N ILE A 3 -23.73 8.91 -5.99
CA ILE A 3 -24.65 8.83 -7.14
C ILE A 3 -23.93 9.19 -8.45
N PHE A 4 -23.07 10.22 -8.43
CA PHE A 4 -22.27 10.65 -9.58
C PHE A 4 -21.28 9.56 -10.03
N LEU A 5 -20.54 8.96 -9.09
CA LEU A 5 -19.59 7.88 -9.42
C LEU A 5 -20.29 6.62 -9.93
N GLN A 6 -21.42 6.26 -9.32
CA GLN A 6 -22.25 5.14 -9.77
C GLN A 6 -22.82 5.37 -11.17
N SER A 7 -23.19 6.62 -11.51
CA SER A 7 -23.65 6.97 -12.86
C SER A 7 -22.56 6.94 -13.93
N ILE A 8 -21.28 7.10 -13.53
CA ILE A 8 -20.14 7.01 -14.44
C ILE A 8 -19.81 5.55 -14.70
N ASP A 9 -19.61 4.76 -13.63
CA ASP A 9 -19.24 3.35 -13.70
C ASP A 9 -19.37 2.71 -12.31
N TYR A 10 -20.27 1.73 -12.17
CA TYR A 10 -20.50 1.05 -10.90
C TYR A 10 -19.29 0.22 -10.45
N GLN A 11 -18.50 -0.33 -11.39
CA GLN A 11 -17.28 -1.05 -11.05
C GLN A 11 -16.24 -0.10 -10.47
N LEU A 12 -16.19 1.13 -10.98
CA LEU A 12 -15.34 2.19 -10.45
C LEU A 12 -15.73 2.57 -9.03
N TRP A 13 -17.03 2.76 -8.76
CA TRP A 13 -17.54 3.00 -7.41
C TRP A 13 -17.13 1.87 -6.46
N HIS A 14 -17.31 0.62 -6.88
CA HIS A 14 -16.92 -0.54 -6.08
C HIS A 14 -15.41 -0.56 -5.77
N ILE A 15 -14.56 -0.19 -6.71
CA ILE A 15 -13.10 -0.09 -6.50
C ILE A 15 -12.76 1.05 -5.54
N ILE A 16 -13.43 2.20 -5.67
CA ILE A 16 -13.19 3.35 -4.79
C ILE A 16 -13.56 3.02 -3.33
N VAL A 17 -14.66 2.29 -3.11
CA VAL A 17 -15.12 1.94 -1.76
C VAL A 17 -14.30 0.80 -1.14
N ASN A 18 -13.98 -0.24 -1.91
CA ASN A 18 -13.38 -1.47 -1.38
C ASN A 18 -11.86 -1.57 -1.62
N GLY A 19 -11.28 -0.62 -2.33
CA GLY A 19 -9.87 -0.62 -2.72
C GLY A 19 -9.59 -1.24 -4.10
N PRO A 20 -8.37 -1.01 -4.62
CA PRO A 20 -7.93 -1.57 -5.90
C PRO A 20 -7.85 -3.09 -5.83
N ARG A 21 -8.24 -3.74 -6.92
CA ARG A 21 -8.19 -5.21 -7.03
C ARG A 21 -6.84 -5.64 -7.60
N MET A 22 -6.20 -6.63 -6.98
CA MET A 22 -4.97 -7.21 -7.52
C MET A 22 -5.28 -8.51 -8.29
N PRO A 23 -4.64 -8.74 -9.47
CA PRO A 23 -4.67 -10.05 -10.10
C PRO A 23 -4.12 -11.12 -9.18
N THR A 24 -4.92 -12.16 -8.92
CA THR A 24 -4.55 -13.27 -8.06
C THR A 24 -4.65 -14.59 -8.80
N ARG A 25 -3.83 -15.57 -8.39
CA ARG A 25 -3.92 -16.96 -8.79
C ARG A 25 -4.16 -17.84 -7.56
N THR A 26 -4.86 -18.95 -7.76
CA THR A 26 -5.08 -19.94 -6.70
C THR A 26 -4.24 -21.16 -7.03
N ILE A 27 -3.28 -21.49 -6.17
CA ILE A 27 -2.46 -22.70 -6.28
C ILE A 27 -2.74 -23.53 -5.03
N GLU A 28 -3.24 -24.75 -5.20
CA GLU A 28 -3.55 -25.66 -4.09
C GLU A 28 -4.46 -25.04 -3.00
N GLY A 29 -5.41 -24.20 -3.41
CA GLY A 29 -6.32 -23.49 -2.49
C GLY A 29 -5.74 -22.23 -1.84
N VAL A 30 -4.45 -21.94 -2.05
CA VAL A 30 -3.80 -20.72 -1.56
C VAL A 30 -3.93 -19.60 -2.61
N VAL A 31 -4.56 -18.50 -2.22
CA VAL A 31 -4.66 -17.29 -3.05
C VAL A 31 -3.35 -16.50 -2.94
N SER A 32 -2.68 -16.30 -4.06
CA SER A 32 -1.43 -15.52 -4.15
C SER A 32 -1.51 -14.48 -5.27
N PRO A 33 -0.72 -13.38 -5.21
CA PRO A 33 -0.58 -12.47 -6.33
C PRO A 33 -0.12 -13.23 -7.58
N LYS A 34 -0.81 -12.99 -8.69
CA LYS A 34 -0.40 -13.56 -9.97
C LYS A 34 0.85 -12.80 -10.47
N PRO A 35 1.88 -13.46 -11.00
CA PRO A 35 3.00 -12.76 -11.60
C PRO A 35 2.61 -12.12 -12.94
N GLU A 36 3.21 -10.98 -13.28
CA GLU A 36 2.81 -10.13 -14.42
C GLU A 36 2.92 -10.83 -15.78
N ASN A 37 3.87 -11.76 -15.93
CA ASN A 37 4.03 -12.58 -17.13
C ASN A 37 2.87 -13.58 -17.35
N GLU A 38 2.06 -13.85 -16.34
CA GLU A 38 0.88 -14.73 -16.41
C GLU A 38 -0.43 -13.93 -16.60
N TYR A 39 -0.36 -12.59 -16.73
CA TYR A 39 -1.55 -11.75 -16.87
C TYR A 39 -2.28 -11.99 -18.19
N ASN A 40 -3.60 -12.10 -18.09
CA ASN A 40 -4.49 -12.15 -19.25
C ASN A 40 -5.21 -10.81 -19.45
N ASP A 41 -5.98 -10.69 -20.54
CA ASP A 41 -6.70 -9.46 -20.89
C ASP A 41 -7.65 -8.97 -19.78
N ASN A 42 -8.25 -9.88 -19.02
CA ASN A 42 -9.11 -9.51 -17.89
C ASN A 42 -8.33 -8.92 -16.73
N ASP A 43 -7.11 -9.42 -16.46
CA ASP A 43 -6.21 -8.86 -15.44
C ASP A 43 -5.81 -7.43 -15.84
N PHE A 44 -5.46 -7.19 -17.11
CA PHE A 44 -5.15 -5.85 -17.61
C PHE A 44 -6.36 -4.91 -17.55
N ARG A 45 -7.56 -5.39 -17.91
CA ARG A 45 -8.80 -4.61 -17.81
C ARG A 45 -9.10 -4.21 -16.37
N MET A 46 -8.82 -5.09 -15.41
CA MET A 46 -8.93 -4.80 -13.98
C MET A 46 -7.94 -3.73 -13.52
N LEU A 47 -6.67 -3.83 -13.92
CA LEU A 47 -5.64 -2.83 -13.60
C LEU A 47 -5.97 -1.46 -14.24
N GLN A 48 -6.56 -1.46 -15.43
CA GLN A 48 -7.04 -0.24 -16.08
C GLN A 48 -8.19 0.41 -15.28
N LEU A 49 -9.14 -0.38 -14.78
CA LEU A 49 -10.21 0.13 -13.90
C LEU A 49 -9.66 0.71 -12.60
N ASN A 50 -8.65 0.08 -11.97
CA ASN A 50 -7.96 0.65 -10.81
C ASN A 50 -7.33 2.01 -11.15
N SER A 51 -6.68 2.09 -12.32
CA SER A 51 -6.04 3.32 -12.79
C SER A 51 -7.06 4.42 -13.05
N LYS A 52 -8.21 4.09 -13.66
CA LYS A 52 -9.33 5.00 -13.86
C LYS A 52 -9.93 5.49 -12.54
N ALA A 53 -10.05 4.60 -11.54
CA ALA A 53 -10.58 4.96 -10.21
C ALA A 53 -9.67 5.99 -9.55
N LYS A 54 -8.35 5.75 -9.60
CA LYS A 54 -7.34 6.67 -9.09
C LYS A 54 -7.40 8.03 -9.80
N HIS A 55 -7.55 8.03 -11.12
CA HIS A 55 -7.67 9.27 -11.90
C HIS A 55 -8.93 10.07 -11.53
N VAL A 56 -10.08 9.41 -11.41
CA VAL A 56 -11.33 10.09 -11.01
C VAL A 56 -11.22 10.70 -9.61
N LEU A 57 -10.60 10.01 -8.65
CA LEU A 57 -10.31 10.58 -7.33
C LEU A 57 -9.40 11.80 -7.42
N PHE A 58 -8.34 11.72 -8.23
CA PHE A 58 -7.42 12.83 -8.46
C PHE A 58 -8.14 14.06 -9.04
N CYS A 59 -9.00 13.86 -10.05
CA CYS A 59 -9.78 14.94 -10.66
C CYS A 59 -10.85 15.51 -9.72
N ALA A 60 -11.52 14.66 -8.93
CA ALA A 60 -12.57 15.09 -8.01
C ALA A 60 -12.04 15.92 -6.83
N VAL A 61 -10.87 15.54 -6.31
CA VAL A 61 -10.19 16.27 -5.21
C VAL A 61 -9.44 17.50 -5.76
N GLY A 62 -8.98 17.43 -7.01
CA GLY A 62 -8.15 18.45 -7.64
C GLY A 62 -6.66 18.25 -7.32
N PRO A 63 -5.74 18.60 -8.24
CA PRO A 63 -4.31 18.35 -8.07
C PRO A 63 -3.71 18.95 -6.79
N ASN A 64 -4.11 20.18 -6.46
CA ASN A 64 -3.58 20.89 -5.30
C ASN A 64 -3.98 20.22 -4.00
N GLU A 65 -5.27 19.90 -3.83
CA GLU A 65 -5.76 19.28 -2.61
C GLU A 65 -5.28 17.82 -2.51
N PHE A 66 -5.21 17.10 -3.64
CA PHE A 66 -4.64 15.76 -3.68
C PHE A 66 -3.17 15.78 -3.22
N ASN A 67 -2.38 16.73 -3.73
CA ASN A 67 -0.98 16.91 -3.33
C ASN A 67 -0.84 17.30 -1.86
N ARG A 68 -1.75 18.15 -1.33
CA ARG A 68 -1.76 18.51 0.10
C ARG A 68 -2.06 17.30 0.99
N ILE A 69 -3.10 16.54 0.68
CA ILE A 69 -3.49 15.34 1.43
C ILE A 69 -2.40 14.28 1.36
N SER A 70 -1.86 14.02 0.16
CA SER A 70 -0.79 13.02 -0.02
C SER A 70 0.49 13.44 0.70
N SER A 71 0.90 14.71 0.60
CA SER A 71 2.08 15.24 1.31
C SER A 71 1.91 15.16 2.83
N SER A 72 0.73 15.50 3.34
CA SER A 72 0.42 15.37 4.77
C SER A 72 0.51 13.90 5.22
N LYS A 73 -0.07 12.97 4.46
CA LYS A 73 -0.01 11.54 4.77
C LYS A 73 1.41 10.97 4.69
N ILE A 74 2.21 11.40 3.69
CA ILE A 74 3.63 11.05 3.58
C ILE A 74 4.36 11.55 4.82
N SER A 75 4.16 12.80 5.24
CA SER A 75 4.82 13.37 6.42
C SER A 75 4.48 12.57 7.69
N MET A 76 3.22 12.22 7.90
CA MET A 76 2.80 11.39 9.05
C MET A 76 3.47 10.01 9.03
N LEU A 77 3.45 9.32 7.88
CA LEU A 77 4.05 7.98 7.74
C LEU A 77 5.57 8.00 7.84
N VAL A 78 6.22 9.05 7.35
CA VAL A 78 7.68 9.25 7.52
C VAL A 78 8.00 9.43 8.99
N HIS A 79 7.20 10.20 9.72
CA HIS A 79 7.38 10.37 11.16
C HIS A 79 7.20 9.05 11.92
N GLU A 80 6.14 8.28 11.58
CA GLU A 80 5.91 6.95 12.14
C GLU A 80 7.06 5.99 11.83
N TYR A 81 7.56 6.00 10.59
CA TYR A 81 8.75 5.27 10.19
C TYR A 81 9.97 5.70 11.01
N GLU A 82 10.25 7.00 11.15
CA GLU A 82 11.41 7.52 11.88
C GLU A 82 11.38 7.12 13.36
N LEU A 83 10.21 7.21 14.00
CA LEU A 83 10.01 6.83 15.40
C LEU A 83 9.79 5.33 15.62
N PHE A 84 9.67 4.54 14.55
CA PHE A 84 9.41 3.11 14.65
C PHE A 84 10.45 2.43 15.54
N VAL A 85 9.97 1.64 16.50
CA VAL A 85 10.73 0.79 17.42
C VAL A 85 9.94 -0.49 17.71
N MET A 86 10.65 -1.54 18.12
CA MET A 86 10.00 -2.74 18.64
C MET A 86 9.36 -2.43 20.01
N HIS A 87 8.12 -2.85 20.20
CA HIS A 87 7.42 -2.78 21.47
C HIS A 87 7.85 -3.94 22.38
N ASN A 88 7.67 -3.80 23.70
CA ASN A 88 8.15 -4.79 24.67
C ASN A 88 7.35 -6.10 24.64
N ASP A 89 6.10 -6.04 24.18
CA ASP A 89 5.09 -7.10 24.24
C ASP A 89 4.74 -7.70 22.87
N GLU A 90 5.45 -7.30 21.82
CA GLU A 90 5.22 -7.83 20.47
C GLU A 90 6.28 -8.85 20.05
N SER A 91 5.89 -9.75 19.13
CA SER A 91 6.88 -10.61 18.48
C SER A 91 7.62 -9.86 17.38
N ILE A 92 8.77 -10.40 16.97
CA ILE A 92 9.51 -9.89 15.80
C ILE A 92 8.62 -9.92 14.55
N SER A 93 7.80 -10.96 14.37
CA SER A 93 6.89 -11.08 13.23
C SER A 93 5.84 -9.97 13.21
N ASP A 94 5.28 -9.63 14.38
CA ASP A 94 4.32 -8.53 14.51
C ASP A 94 4.98 -7.18 14.19
N MET A 95 6.20 -6.96 14.71
CA MET A 95 7.01 -5.79 14.41
C MET A 95 7.25 -5.67 12.90
N PHE A 96 7.70 -6.75 12.23
CA PHE A 96 7.92 -6.76 10.78
C PHE A 96 6.64 -6.48 10.00
N THR A 97 5.49 -6.96 10.48
CA THR A 97 4.19 -6.72 9.84
C THR A 97 3.83 -5.24 9.91
N ARG A 98 3.92 -4.60 11.09
CA ARG A 98 3.72 -3.15 11.25
C ARG A 98 4.68 -2.34 10.38
N PHE A 99 5.96 -2.72 10.37
CA PHE A 99 6.97 -2.07 9.54
C PHE A 99 6.61 -2.15 8.05
N THR A 100 6.22 -3.33 7.57
CA THR A 100 5.85 -3.56 6.17
C THR A 100 4.62 -2.76 5.75
N ILE A 101 3.64 -2.61 6.65
CA ILE A 101 2.46 -1.77 6.40
C ILE A 101 2.86 -0.31 6.15
N ILE A 102 3.77 0.25 6.97
CA ILE A 102 4.28 1.61 6.81
C ILE A 102 5.02 1.76 5.48
N ILE A 103 5.94 0.84 5.17
CA ILE A 103 6.74 0.89 3.94
C ILE A 103 5.87 0.76 2.68
N ASN A 104 4.90 -0.14 2.67
CA ASN A 104 4.00 -0.30 1.54
C ASN A 104 3.11 0.94 1.36
N SER A 105 2.66 1.54 2.45
CA SER A 105 1.88 2.79 2.41
C SER A 105 2.70 3.95 1.82
N LEU A 106 3.95 4.11 2.25
CA LEU A 106 4.88 5.11 1.69
C LEU A 106 5.16 4.86 0.21
N LYS A 107 5.41 3.60 -0.18
CA LYS A 107 5.65 3.19 -1.57
C LYS A 107 4.46 3.52 -2.46
N ASN A 108 3.24 3.27 -1.99
CA ASN A 108 2.01 3.59 -2.72
C ASN A 108 1.79 5.10 -2.92
N LEU A 109 2.36 5.93 -2.04
CA LEU A 109 2.35 7.39 -2.14
C LEU A 109 3.56 7.95 -2.93
N GLY A 110 4.42 7.09 -3.46
CA GLY A 110 5.58 7.47 -4.28
C GLY A 110 6.87 7.68 -3.51
N LYS A 111 6.92 7.36 -2.20
CA LYS A 111 8.14 7.41 -1.38
C LYS A 111 8.66 6.00 -1.12
N SER A 112 9.76 5.63 -1.78
CA SER A 112 10.40 4.32 -1.62
C SER A 112 11.72 4.43 -0.85
N TYR A 113 12.07 3.36 -0.14
CA TYR A 113 13.37 3.18 0.51
C TYR A 113 14.07 1.98 -0.12
N SER A 114 15.40 2.02 -0.20
CA SER A 114 16.20 0.88 -0.63
C SER A 114 16.18 -0.24 0.42
N ASN A 115 16.34 -1.49 -0.02
CA ASN A 115 16.40 -2.64 0.89
C ASN A 115 17.45 -2.46 2.00
N HIS A 116 18.56 -1.82 1.68
CA HIS A 116 19.63 -1.56 2.64
C HIS A 116 19.24 -0.55 3.72
N GLU A 117 18.49 0.51 3.37
CA GLU A 117 17.93 1.44 4.36
C GLU A 117 16.93 0.74 5.26
N LEU A 118 16.06 -0.09 4.69
CA LEU A 118 15.05 -0.86 5.43
C LEU A 118 15.71 -1.83 6.42
N VAL A 119 16.70 -2.61 5.98
CA VAL A 119 17.43 -3.55 6.84
C VAL A 119 18.10 -2.80 8.00
N ARG A 120 18.82 -1.71 7.71
CA ARG A 120 19.45 -0.91 8.77
C ARG A 120 18.45 -0.33 9.74
N LYS A 121 17.30 0.13 9.24
CA LYS A 121 16.24 0.67 10.10
C LYS A 121 15.73 -0.40 11.05
N ILE A 122 15.35 -1.56 10.53
CA ILE A 122 14.86 -2.68 11.34
C ILE A 122 15.88 -3.09 12.41
N LEU A 123 17.15 -3.23 12.04
CA LEU A 123 18.21 -3.60 13.00
C LEU A 123 18.35 -2.59 14.15
N ARG A 124 18.10 -1.30 13.90
CA ARG A 124 18.11 -0.26 14.94
C ARG A 124 16.86 -0.26 15.82
N CYS A 125 15.77 -0.87 15.35
CA CYS A 125 14.49 -0.92 16.05
C CYS A 125 14.37 -2.12 16.99
N LEU A 126 15.21 -3.15 16.81
CA LEU A 126 15.25 -4.33 17.66
C LEU A 126 15.76 -4.00 19.08
N PRO A 127 15.28 -4.70 20.12
CA PRO A 127 15.74 -4.50 21.48
C PRO A 127 17.22 -4.89 21.61
N LYS A 128 17.96 -4.20 22.49
CA LYS A 128 19.40 -4.46 22.72
C LYS A 128 19.70 -5.89 23.18
N SER A 129 18.71 -6.58 23.75
CA SER A 129 18.79 -7.98 24.16
C SER A 129 18.73 -8.96 22.99
N TRP A 130 18.37 -8.50 21.78
CA TRP A 130 18.30 -9.36 20.60
C TRP A 130 19.71 -9.67 20.09
N THR A 131 20.04 -10.95 20.03
CA THR A 131 21.28 -11.45 19.43
C THR A 131 20.95 -12.24 18.16
N PRO A 132 21.68 -12.03 17.05
CA PRO A 132 21.58 -12.91 15.89
C PRO A 132 21.88 -14.36 16.31
N LYS A 133 21.13 -15.32 15.76
CA LYS A 133 21.45 -16.76 15.87
C LYS A 133 22.43 -17.18 14.78
#